data_AF-A0A7T5RI80-F1
#
_entry.id   AF-A0A7T5RI80-F1
#
_cell.length_a   1.000
_cell.length_b   1.000
_cell.length_c   1.000
_cell.angle_alpha   90.00
_cell.angle_beta   90.00
_cell.angle_gamma   90.00
#
_symmetry.space_group_name_H-M   'P 1'
#
loop_
_entity.id
_entity.type
_entity.pdbx_description
1 polymer ?
#
loop_
_entity_poly.entity_id
_entity_poly.type
_entity_poly.pdbx_seq_one_letter_code
_entity_poly.pdbx_strand_id
1 'polypeptide(L)'
;MSKVIVIGPPGSGKTYLSEKLKEKGYPAYDSDKVEGLFYWSTKDGKQIIKPDNSNIDWYKNHKFMWHRNFLEDFLADKKDLFLFGFSENVYEMIDLFDKAFYLYLPEEKVNERLVNPARNNDFGKKSDERDEVAKWLPSVHEEAKQHGLTFIDSTLTVEQIEKKIVG
;
A
#
# COMPACT_ATOMS: atom_id res chain seq x y z
N MET A 1 6.49 4.82 21.62
CA MET A 1 5.69 4.04 20.67
C MET A 1 5.29 5.02 19.56
N SER A 2 5.20 4.57 18.30
CA SER A 2 5.31 5.43 17.11
C SER A 2 4.24 5.14 16.06
N LYS A 3 3.93 6.13 15.22
CA LYS A 3 3.15 5.99 13.99
C LYS A 3 4.05 5.49 12.88
N VAL A 4 3.72 4.35 12.31
CA VAL A 4 4.49 3.68 11.27
C VAL A 4 3.65 3.53 10.02
N ILE A 5 4.20 3.88 8.86
CA ILE A 5 3.61 3.54 7.57
C ILE A 5 4.45 2.45 6.89
N VAL A 6 3.76 1.45 6.34
CA VAL A 6 4.36 0.36 5.57
C VAL A 6 3.70 0.34 4.20
N ILE A 7 4.45 0.79 3.19
CA ILE A 7 3.97 0.88 1.82
C ILE A 7 4.55 -0.22 0.94
N GLY A 8 4.05 -0.34 -0.28
CA GLY A 8 4.60 -1.28 -1.26
C GLY A 8 3.61 -1.60 -2.37
N PRO A 9 4.04 -2.34 -3.41
CA PRO A 9 3.23 -2.62 -4.59
C PRO A 9 2.12 -3.65 -4.31
N PRO A 10 1.14 -3.82 -5.21
CA PRO A 10 0.21 -4.94 -5.18
C PRO A 10 0.96 -6.28 -5.06
N GLY A 11 0.46 -7.17 -4.20
CA GLY A 11 1.11 -8.46 -3.94
C GLY A 11 2.28 -8.42 -2.93
N SER A 12 2.66 -7.26 -2.39
CA SER A 12 3.73 -7.19 -1.38
C SER A 12 3.34 -7.70 0.02
N GLY A 13 2.06 -8.02 0.25
CA GLY A 13 1.60 -8.61 1.52
C GLY A 13 1.04 -7.63 2.55
N LYS A 14 0.88 -6.34 2.20
CA LYS A 14 0.33 -5.27 3.08
C LYS A 14 -0.94 -5.68 3.84
N THR A 15 -2.00 -6.05 3.14
CA THR A 15 -3.28 -6.47 3.75
C THR A 15 -3.10 -7.64 4.70
N TYR A 16 -2.37 -8.68 4.28
CA TYR A 16 -2.10 -9.85 5.11
C TYR A 16 -1.31 -9.49 6.39
N LEU A 17 -0.27 -8.65 6.27
CA LEU A 17 0.50 -8.18 7.42
C LEU A 17 -0.37 -7.36 8.38
N SER A 18 -1.22 -6.46 7.87
CA SER A 18 -2.13 -5.67 8.70
C SER A 18 -3.07 -6.57 9.53
N GLU A 19 -3.60 -7.63 8.92
CA GLU A 19 -4.47 -8.60 9.59
C GLU A 19 -3.70 -9.39 10.64
N LYS A 20 -2.50 -9.87 10.33
CA LYS A 20 -1.66 -10.62 11.28
C LYS A 20 -1.17 -9.79 12.46
N LEU A 21 -0.80 -8.52 12.23
CA LEU A 21 -0.46 -7.63 13.34
C LEU A 21 -1.68 -7.33 14.21
N LYS A 22 -2.86 -7.15 13.60
CA LYS A 22 -4.11 -6.96 14.33
C LYS A 22 -4.48 -8.19 15.19
N GLU A 23 -4.31 -9.40 14.65
CA GLU A 23 -4.48 -10.66 15.41
C GLU A 23 -3.55 -10.73 16.64
N LYS A 24 -2.35 -10.13 16.56
CA LYS A 24 -1.37 -10.04 17.66
C LYS A 24 -1.62 -8.86 18.61
N GLY A 25 -2.67 -8.07 18.41
CA GLY A 25 -3.07 -6.96 19.28
C GLY A 25 -2.44 -5.60 18.95
N TYR A 26 -1.72 -5.47 17.82
CA TYR A 26 -1.22 -4.17 17.38
C TYR A 26 -2.33 -3.33 16.73
N PRO A 27 -2.27 -1.98 16.87
CA PRO A 27 -3.16 -1.05 16.17
C PRO A 27 -2.79 -0.97 14.68
N ALA A 28 -3.07 -2.02 13.93
CA ALA A 28 -2.74 -2.15 12.50
C ALA A 28 -3.96 -1.97 11.60
N TYR A 29 -3.79 -1.18 10.54
CA TYR A 29 -4.85 -0.78 9.62
C TYR A 29 -4.41 -0.97 8.17
N ASP A 30 -5.31 -1.49 7.32
CA ASP A 30 -5.18 -1.48 5.87
C ASP A 30 -5.83 -0.19 5.34
N SER A 31 -5.08 0.65 4.62
CA SER A 31 -5.55 1.92 4.09
C SER A 31 -6.80 1.76 3.22
N ASP A 32 -6.90 0.66 2.49
CA ASP A 32 -8.00 0.41 1.56
C ASP A 32 -9.31 0.09 2.33
N LYS A 33 -9.21 -0.19 3.64
CA LYS A 33 -10.33 -0.44 4.55
C LYS A 33 -10.63 0.75 5.48
N VAL A 34 -9.88 1.85 5.38
CA VAL A 34 -10.17 3.08 6.14
C VAL A 34 -11.15 3.92 5.32
N GLU A 35 -12.44 3.83 5.65
CA GLU A 35 -13.49 4.60 4.99
C GLU A 35 -13.20 6.11 5.04
N GLY A 36 -13.27 6.77 3.89
CA GLY A 36 -13.00 8.21 3.76
C GLY A 36 -11.53 8.59 3.55
N LEU A 37 -10.58 7.67 3.68
CA LEU A 37 -9.16 7.97 3.46
C LEU A 37 -8.83 8.20 1.98
N PHE A 38 -9.43 7.44 1.08
CA PHE A 38 -9.03 7.43 -0.32
C PHE A 38 -10.11 7.99 -1.26
N TYR A 39 -9.65 8.44 -2.42
CA TYR A 39 -10.49 8.83 -3.54
C TYR A 39 -9.82 8.50 -4.87
N TRP A 40 -10.62 8.43 -5.93
CA TRP A 40 -10.12 8.34 -7.29
C TRP A 40 -10.15 9.72 -7.94
N SER A 41 -9.11 10.04 -8.70
CA SER A 41 -9.06 11.29 -9.47
C SER A 41 -8.62 11.06 -10.91
N THR A 42 -9.02 11.96 -11.80
CA THR A 42 -8.46 12.08 -13.13
C THR A 42 -7.03 12.64 -13.08
N LYS A 43 -6.29 12.58 -14.19
CA LYS A 43 -4.91 13.12 -14.27
C LYS A 43 -4.83 14.62 -14.00
N ASP A 44 -5.89 15.38 -14.26
CA ASP A 44 -6.05 16.81 -13.96
C ASP A 44 -6.59 17.08 -12.54
N GLY A 45 -6.74 16.06 -11.69
CA GLY A 45 -7.04 16.20 -10.27
C GLY A 45 -8.53 16.26 -9.91
N LYS A 46 -9.44 16.03 -10.88
CA LYS A 46 -10.88 15.98 -10.59
C LYS A 46 -11.24 14.66 -9.92
N GLN A 47 -11.89 14.73 -8.75
CA GLN A 47 -12.39 13.54 -8.06
C GLN A 47 -13.53 12.87 -8.86
N ILE A 48 -13.50 11.55 -8.89
CA ILE A 48 -14.45 10.70 -9.62
C ILE A 48 -14.82 9.46 -8.81
N ILE A 49 -15.91 8.82 -9.23
CA ILE A 49 -16.35 7.53 -8.68
C ILE A 49 -15.83 6.42 -9.60
N LYS A 50 -15.21 5.39 -9.01
CA LYS A 50 -14.77 4.21 -9.76
C LYS A 50 -15.98 3.39 -10.23
N PRO A 51 -16.11 3.10 -11.54
CA PRO A 51 -17.10 2.17 -12.04
C PRO A 51 -16.85 0.72 -11.58
N ASP A 52 -17.91 -0.06 -11.37
CA ASP A 52 -17.80 -1.47 -10.95
C ASP A 52 -17.02 -2.31 -11.98
N ASN A 53 -17.18 -2.02 -13.27
CA ASN A 53 -16.56 -2.72 -14.39
C ASN A 53 -15.23 -2.09 -14.87
N SER A 54 -14.50 -1.41 -13.98
CA SER A 54 -13.20 -0.82 -14.30
C SER A 54 -12.20 -1.86 -14.82
N ASN A 55 -11.57 -1.56 -15.95
CA ASN A 55 -10.53 -2.38 -16.58
C ASN A 55 -9.15 -1.71 -16.45
N ILE A 56 -8.12 -2.32 -17.04
CA ILE A 56 -6.77 -1.79 -16.94
C ILE A 56 -6.62 -0.38 -17.54
N ASP A 57 -7.34 -0.06 -18.61
CA ASP A 57 -7.33 1.27 -19.22
C ASP A 57 -7.90 2.34 -18.29
N TRP A 58 -8.90 1.97 -17.49
CA TRP A 58 -9.43 2.85 -16.46
C TRP A 58 -8.36 3.15 -15.40
N TYR A 59 -7.68 2.13 -14.86
CA TYR A 59 -6.61 2.34 -13.88
C TYR A 59 -5.44 3.17 -14.43
N LYS A 60 -5.11 3.05 -15.72
CA LYS A 60 -4.05 3.85 -16.39
C LYS A 60 -4.36 5.34 -16.52
N ASN A 61 -5.64 5.71 -16.42
CA ASN A 61 -6.11 7.07 -16.65
C ASN A 61 -6.59 7.78 -15.38
N HIS A 62 -6.55 7.11 -14.24
CA HIS A 62 -7.01 7.63 -12.97
C HIS A 62 -6.03 7.30 -11.86
N LYS A 63 -5.97 8.17 -10.86
CA LYS A 63 -5.05 8.06 -9.73
C LYS A 63 -5.81 7.67 -8.47
N PHE A 64 -5.27 6.70 -7.74
CA PHE A 64 -5.72 6.36 -6.39
C PHE A 64 -4.99 7.26 -5.39
N MET A 65 -5.73 8.14 -4.73
CA MET A 65 -5.17 9.22 -3.91
C MET A 65 -5.65 9.10 -2.47
N TRP A 66 -4.87 9.60 -1.52
CA TRP A 66 -5.30 9.78 -0.14
C TRP A 66 -5.65 11.24 0.16
N HIS A 67 -6.65 11.44 1.01
CA HIS A 67 -7.00 12.73 1.59
C HIS A 67 -6.05 13.03 2.76
N ARG A 68 -5.12 13.98 2.58
CA ARG A 68 -4.15 14.36 3.62
C ARG A 68 -4.82 14.78 4.94
N ASN A 69 -5.76 15.72 4.89
CA ASN A 69 -6.44 16.22 6.10
C ASN A 69 -7.16 15.09 6.85
N PHE A 70 -7.79 14.16 6.12
CA PHE A 70 -8.42 12.99 6.74
C PHE A 70 -7.37 12.13 7.45
N LEU A 71 -6.22 11.88 6.81
CA LEU A 71 -5.14 11.10 7.40
C LEU A 71 -4.54 11.79 8.64
N GLU A 72 -4.37 13.12 8.61
CA GLU A 72 -3.94 13.91 9.76
C GLU A 72 -4.91 13.75 10.94
N ASP A 73 -6.22 13.93 10.70
CA ASP A 73 -7.26 13.75 11.71
C ASP A 73 -7.31 12.31 12.24
N PHE A 74 -7.20 11.33 11.34
CA PHE A 74 -7.16 9.91 11.70
C PHE A 74 -5.93 9.56 12.55
N LEU A 75 -4.82 10.28 12.41
CA LEU A 75 -3.60 10.04 13.20
C LEU A 75 -3.57 10.86 14.50
N ALA A 76 -4.39 11.90 14.64
CA ALA A 76 -4.31 12.86 15.75
C ALA A 76 -4.52 12.22 17.13
N ASP A 77 -5.45 11.27 17.24
CA ASP A 77 -5.81 10.60 18.50
C ASP A 77 -4.98 9.33 18.78
N LYS A 78 -4.12 8.92 17.86
CA LYS A 78 -3.34 7.68 17.96
C LYS A 78 -1.94 7.98 18.44
N LYS A 79 -1.59 7.43 19.59
CA LYS A 79 -0.20 7.38 20.03
C LYS A 79 0.61 6.46 19.12
N ASP A 80 0.02 5.30 18.79
CA ASP A 80 0.68 4.16 18.14
C ASP A 80 -0.21 3.59 17.08
N LEU A 81 0.36 3.35 15.90
CA LEU A 81 -0.38 2.82 14.75
C LEU A 81 0.59 2.28 13.69
N PHE A 82 0.15 1.22 13.01
CA PHE A 82 0.74 0.75 11.77
C PHE A 82 -0.28 0.91 10.64
N LEU A 83 0.00 1.77 9.66
CA LEU A 83 -0.80 1.90 8.44
C LEU A 83 -0.13 1.16 7.30
N PHE A 84 -0.84 0.23 6.68
CA PHE A 84 -0.38 -0.52 5.52
C PHE A 84 -1.16 -0.04 4.29
N GLY A 85 -0.45 0.42 3.25
CA GLY A 85 -1.16 0.99 2.10
C GLY A 85 -0.29 1.42 0.93
N PHE A 86 -0.92 1.90 -0.13
CA PHE A 86 -0.24 2.63 -1.21
C PHE A 86 -1.23 3.58 -1.88
N SER A 87 -0.77 4.79 -2.21
CA SER A 87 -1.46 5.74 -3.05
C SER A 87 -0.44 6.46 -3.93
N GLU A 88 -0.92 7.08 -5.00
CA GLU A 88 -0.08 7.86 -5.92
C GLU A 88 0.56 9.10 -5.25
N ASN A 89 -0.03 9.58 -4.15
CA ASN A 89 0.51 10.69 -3.36
C ASN A 89 1.08 10.25 -2.01
N VAL A 90 1.42 8.97 -1.84
CA VAL A 90 1.84 8.45 -0.52
C VAL A 90 3.10 9.13 0.02
N TYR A 91 4.00 9.56 -0.86
CA TYR A 91 5.22 10.29 -0.48
C TYR A 91 4.96 11.72 0.00
N GLU A 92 3.78 12.27 -0.28
CA GLU A 92 3.29 13.50 0.34
C GLU A 92 2.65 13.24 1.70
N MET A 93 2.67 12.02 2.23
CA MET A 93 2.04 11.65 3.51
C MET A 93 3.04 11.06 4.50
N ILE A 94 4.22 10.64 4.04
CA ILE A 94 5.22 9.96 4.87
C ILE A 94 5.70 10.84 6.05
N ASP A 95 5.64 12.17 5.91
CA ASP A 95 6.00 13.12 6.97
C ASP A 95 5.03 13.11 8.16
N LEU A 96 3.84 12.51 7.99
CA LEU A 96 2.87 12.31 9.08
C LEU A 96 3.22 11.13 10.01
N PHE A 97 4.25 10.35 9.65
CA PHE A 97 4.66 9.14 10.36
C PHE A 97 6.08 9.28 10.91
N ASP A 98 6.34 8.65 12.05
CA ASP A 98 7.67 8.62 12.67
C ASP A 98 8.64 7.70 11.91
N LYS A 99 8.09 6.66 11.26
CA LYS A 99 8.86 5.67 10.48
C LYS A 99 8.08 5.29 9.22
N ALA A 100 8.80 5.16 8.11
CA ALA A 100 8.27 4.71 6.83
C ALA A 100 9.09 3.54 6.27
N PHE A 101 8.40 2.46 5.92
CA PHE A 101 9.00 1.25 5.34
C PHE A 101 8.39 0.93 3.99
N TYR A 102 9.22 0.36 3.10
CA TYR A 102 8.81 -0.13 1.80
C TYR A 102 8.93 -1.66 1.75
N LEU A 103 7.83 -2.37 1.51
CA LEU A 103 7.82 -3.81 1.27
C LEU A 103 8.28 -4.09 -0.16
N TYR A 104 9.56 -4.43 -0.31
CA TYR A 104 10.15 -4.82 -1.57
C TYR A 104 9.60 -6.17 -2.04
N LEU A 105 8.94 -6.17 -3.20
CA LEU A 105 8.47 -7.36 -3.89
C LEU A 105 9.43 -7.66 -5.04
N PRO A 106 10.19 -8.78 -4.97
CA PRO A 106 11.00 -9.23 -6.10
C PRO A 106 10.13 -9.47 -7.34
N GLU A 107 10.61 -9.07 -8.52
CA GLU A 107 9.86 -9.13 -9.78
C GLU A 107 9.42 -10.57 -10.10
N GLU A 108 10.28 -11.55 -9.85
CA GLU A 108 10.03 -12.97 -10.06
C GLU A 108 8.89 -13.52 -9.17
N LYS A 109 8.55 -12.82 -8.08
CA LYS A 109 7.47 -13.19 -7.15
C LYS A 109 6.14 -12.51 -7.45
N VAL A 110 6.10 -11.51 -8.34
CA VAL A 110 4.88 -10.76 -8.66
C VAL A 110 3.78 -11.68 -9.16
N ASN A 111 4.08 -12.47 -10.19
CA ASN A 111 3.09 -13.34 -10.81
C ASN A 111 2.56 -14.37 -9.83
N GLU A 112 3.44 -15.03 -9.07
CA GLU A 112 3.09 -16.01 -8.03
C GLU A 112 2.11 -15.42 -7.01
N ARG A 113 2.36 -14.19 -6.54
CA ARG A 113 1.56 -13.57 -5.49
C ARG A 113 0.25 -12.97 -5.97
N LEU A 114 0.23 -12.37 -7.16
CA LEU A 114 -0.98 -11.72 -7.67
C LEU A 114 -2.07 -12.72 -8.07
N VAL A 115 -1.69 -13.93 -8.51
CA VAL A 115 -2.64 -15.01 -8.83
C VAL A 115 -3.05 -15.86 -7.63
N ASN A 116 -2.47 -15.61 -6.44
CA ASN A 116 -2.76 -16.42 -5.27
C ASN A 116 -4.26 -16.29 -4.90
N PRO A 117 -5.01 -17.42 -4.85
CA PRO A 117 -6.45 -17.40 -4.59
C PRO A 117 -6.81 -16.90 -3.19
N ALA A 118 -5.88 -16.90 -2.23
CA ALA A 118 -6.09 -16.34 -0.90
C ALA A 118 -6.11 -14.80 -0.89
N ARG A 119 -5.80 -14.14 -2.01
CA ARG A 119 -5.78 -12.68 -2.11
C ARG A 119 -7.19 -12.11 -2.31
N ASN A 120 -7.56 -11.19 -1.42
CA ASN A 120 -8.85 -10.51 -1.42
C ASN A 120 -8.91 -9.26 -2.32
N ASN A 121 -7.78 -8.69 -2.73
CA ASN A 121 -7.72 -7.58 -3.68
C ASN A 121 -7.77 -8.10 -5.14
N ASP A 122 -8.72 -7.59 -5.91
CA ASP A 122 -8.98 -8.06 -7.27
C ASP A 122 -8.01 -7.52 -8.33
N PHE A 123 -7.40 -6.36 -8.10
CA PHE A 123 -6.47 -5.75 -9.07
C PHE A 123 -5.21 -6.61 -9.24
N GLY A 124 -4.88 -7.04 -10.46
CA GLY A 124 -3.74 -7.92 -10.74
C GLY A 124 -4.11 -9.40 -10.76
N LYS A 125 -5.38 -9.79 -10.62
CA LYS A 125 -5.79 -11.19 -10.84
C LYS A 125 -5.93 -11.53 -12.33
N LYS A 126 -6.13 -10.54 -13.20
CA LYS A 126 -6.15 -10.74 -14.66
C LYS A 126 -4.75 -10.61 -15.25
N SER A 127 -4.48 -11.28 -16.38
CA SER A 127 -3.15 -11.28 -17.00
C SER A 127 -2.70 -9.89 -17.44
N ASP A 128 -3.59 -9.11 -18.05
CA ASP A 128 -3.34 -7.73 -18.47
C ASP A 128 -3.01 -6.81 -17.29
N GLU A 129 -3.72 -6.96 -16.17
CA GLU A 129 -3.43 -6.23 -14.93
C GLU A 129 -2.07 -6.65 -14.33
N ARG A 130 -1.70 -7.93 -14.37
CA ARG A 130 -0.37 -8.39 -13.91
C ARG A 130 0.76 -7.88 -14.79
N ASP A 131 0.59 -7.97 -16.10
CA ASP A 131 1.58 -7.48 -17.06
C ASP A 131 1.80 -5.98 -16.86
N GLU A 132 0.75 -5.24 -16.51
CA GLU A 132 0.88 -3.85 -16.15
C GLU A 132 1.66 -3.69 -14.84
N VAL A 133 1.30 -4.40 -13.75
CA VAL A 133 2.06 -4.39 -12.48
C VAL A 133 3.55 -4.63 -12.72
N ALA A 134 3.90 -5.65 -13.50
CA ALA A 134 5.30 -5.96 -13.82
C ALA A 134 6.02 -4.80 -14.53
N LYS A 135 5.34 -4.03 -15.39
CA LYS A 135 5.95 -2.90 -16.12
C LYS A 135 6.29 -1.72 -15.22
N TRP A 136 5.39 -1.34 -14.30
CA TRP A 136 5.62 -0.15 -13.45
C TRP A 136 6.36 -0.48 -12.16
N LEU A 137 6.42 -1.75 -11.73
CA LEU A 137 7.07 -2.17 -10.50
C LEU A 137 8.52 -1.66 -10.32
N PRO A 138 9.43 -1.72 -11.32
CA PRO A 138 10.78 -1.19 -11.16
C PRO A 138 10.78 0.31 -10.86
N SER A 139 9.83 1.07 -11.42
CA SER A 139 9.70 2.51 -11.17
C SER A 139 9.23 2.78 -9.75
N VAL A 140 8.31 1.98 -9.20
CA VAL A 140 7.87 2.10 -7.79
C VAL A 140 9.02 1.83 -6.82
N HIS A 141 9.81 0.79 -7.11
CA HIS A 141 10.98 0.45 -6.29
C HIS A 141 11.99 1.60 -6.29
N GLU A 142 12.26 2.19 -7.45
CA GLU A 142 13.18 3.31 -7.56
C GLU A 142 12.62 4.58 -6.91
N GLU A 143 11.33 4.86 -7.04
CA GLU A 143 10.68 6.01 -6.40
C GLU A 143 10.76 5.91 -4.86
N ALA A 144 10.45 4.73 -4.29
CA ALA A 144 10.56 4.51 -2.85
C ALA A 144 12.00 4.70 -2.34
N LYS A 145 13.00 4.33 -3.16
CA LYS A 145 14.41 4.53 -2.87
C LYS A 145 14.82 5.99 -2.94
N GLN A 146 14.32 6.75 -3.92
CA GLN A 146 14.56 8.19 -4.04
C GLN A 146 13.99 8.97 -2.86
N HIS A 147 12.87 8.50 -2.30
CA HIS A 147 12.29 9.04 -1.06
C HIS A 147 12.94 8.52 0.24
N GLY A 148 14.00 7.70 0.14
CA GLY A 148 14.79 7.28 1.30
C GLY A 148 14.08 6.33 2.26
N LEU A 149 13.05 5.61 1.82
CA LEU A 149 12.34 4.66 2.68
C LEU A 149 13.25 3.48 3.07
N THR A 150 12.98 2.88 4.23
CA THR A 150 13.68 1.66 4.64
C THR A 150 13.05 0.43 3.98
N PHE A 151 13.83 -0.30 3.19
CA PHE A 151 13.35 -1.45 2.45
C PHE A 151 13.29 -2.70 3.34
N ILE A 152 12.17 -3.42 3.23
CA ILE A 152 11.95 -4.71 3.86
C ILE A 152 11.64 -5.71 2.76
N ASP A 153 12.41 -6.79 2.71
CA ASP A 153 12.12 -7.92 1.84
C ASP A 153 10.76 -8.53 2.22
N SER A 154 9.81 -8.47 1.30
CA SER A 154 8.45 -8.99 1.53
C SER A 154 8.37 -10.51 1.52
N THR A 155 9.45 -11.23 1.20
CA THR A 155 9.52 -12.71 1.26
C THR A 155 9.81 -13.24 2.67
N LEU A 156 10.17 -12.36 3.60
CA LEU A 156 10.34 -12.68 5.01
C LEU A 156 9.01 -13.12 5.65
N THR A 157 9.11 -13.87 6.75
CA THR A 157 7.92 -14.25 7.54
C THR A 157 7.32 -13.02 8.22
N VAL A 158 6.06 -13.14 8.64
CA VAL A 158 5.36 -12.09 9.38
C VAL A 158 6.13 -11.69 10.64
N GLU A 159 6.66 -12.66 11.38
CA GLU A 159 7.43 -12.42 12.60
C GLU A 159 8.72 -11.63 12.33
N GLN A 160 9.38 -11.92 11.20
CA GLN A 160 10.59 -11.21 10.79
C GLN A 160 10.30 -9.76 10.37
N ILE A 161 9.19 -9.53 9.65
CA ILE A 161 8.75 -8.19 9.26
C ILE A 161 8.26 -7.41 10.48
N GLU A 162 7.45 -8.02 11.34
CA GLU A 162 6.98 -7.45 12.61
C GLU A 162 8.15 -6.92 13.45
N LYS A 163 9.18 -7.75 13.66
CA LYS A 163 10.37 -7.36 14.42
C LYS A 163 11.07 -6.12 13.84
N LYS A 164 11.00 -5.91 12.52
CA LYS A 164 11.61 -4.75 11.84
C LYS A 164 10.78 -3.47 12.01
N ILE A 165 9.45 -3.58 11.98
CA ILE A 165 8.57 -2.41 11.99
C ILE A 165 8.14 -1.98 13.40
N VAL A 166 8.02 -2.93 14.34
CA VAL A 166 7.66 -2.68 15.74
C VAL A 166 8.88 -2.21 16.56
N GLY A 167 10.08 -2.65 16.17
CA GLY A 167 11.35 -2.43 16.88
C GLY A 167 11.69 -0.97 17.16
#